data_AF-C9YCM5-F1
#
_entry.id   AF-C9YCM5-F1
#
_cell.length_a   1.000
_cell.length_b   1.000
_cell.length_c   1.000
_cell.angle_alpha   90.00
_cell.angle_beta   90.00
_cell.angle_gamma   90.00
#
_symmetry.space_group_name_H-M   'P 1'
#
loop_
_entity.id
_entity.type
_entity.pdbx_description
1 polymer ?
#
loop_
_entity_poly.entity_id
_entity_poly.type
_entity_poly.pdbx_seq_one_letter_code
_entity_poly.pdbx_strand_id
1 'polypeptide(L)'
;MREPVQPKEFGYLWTEMPVAPMIRNFISNFRNHDDVALITQAEPVNAYIQARESDELALWDICLYSPRSENPSTISFGQFTPNTQSRSSLWKRSQSGLEYIAVSGKALRVGGRGQAMAGMGNDDKERAKNTWTKESDIPDYHLNLHRTRPLLMLHVLDIWDKEKDKEKENPPKEPSVVAWGIAFPNSGVKAHEVTYVVNTTWWAENYGKQEDDTDED
;
A
#
# COMPACT_ATOMS: atom_id res chain seq x y z
N MET A 1 -11.35 -4.49 21.57
CA MET A 1 -11.39 -4.02 20.16
C MET A 1 -12.59 -4.70 19.51
N ARG A 2 -13.30 -4.06 18.57
CA ARG A 2 -14.44 -4.70 17.88
C ARG A 2 -13.94 -5.91 17.09
N GLU A 3 -14.71 -7.00 17.05
CA GLU A 3 -14.37 -8.15 16.19
C GLU A 3 -14.54 -7.77 14.71
N PRO A 4 -13.65 -8.24 13.81
CA PRO A 4 -13.77 -7.95 12.38
C PRO A 4 -14.94 -8.71 11.76
N VAL A 5 -15.55 -8.09 10.76
CA VAL A 5 -16.33 -8.87 9.79
C VAL A 5 -15.37 -9.56 8.82
N GLN A 6 -15.79 -10.67 8.22
CA GLN A 6 -14.96 -11.40 7.25
C GLN A 6 -15.62 -11.48 5.86
N PRO A 7 -15.62 -10.38 5.08
CA PRO A 7 -16.11 -10.41 3.71
C PRO A 7 -15.27 -11.37 2.87
N LYS A 8 -15.93 -12.25 2.09
CA LYS A 8 -15.28 -13.27 1.26
C LYS A 8 -14.24 -12.69 0.28
N GLU A 9 -14.43 -11.45 -0.15
CA GLU A 9 -13.58 -10.77 -1.13
C GLU A 9 -12.26 -10.26 -0.56
N PHE A 10 -12.17 -10.05 0.76
CA PHE A 10 -11.03 -9.35 1.36
C PHE A 10 -10.31 -10.17 2.41
N GLY A 11 -10.98 -10.57 3.48
CA GLY A 11 -10.35 -11.09 4.70
C GLY A 11 -10.99 -10.45 5.93
N TYR A 12 -10.18 -10.11 6.93
CA TYR A 12 -10.67 -9.54 8.20
C TYR A 12 -10.76 -8.02 8.07
N LEU A 13 -11.96 -7.47 8.23
CA LEU A 13 -12.24 -6.05 8.06
C LEU A 13 -12.83 -5.47 9.36
N TRP A 14 -12.13 -4.48 9.90
CA TRP A 14 -12.63 -3.59 10.93
C TRP A 14 -13.05 -2.28 10.29
N THR A 15 -14.19 -1.74 10.69
CA THR A 15 -14.69 -0.46 10.19
C THR A 15 -14.88 0.53 11.33
N GLU A 16 -14.69 1.81 11.00
CA GLU A 16 -14.97 2.94 11.91
C GLU A 16 -14.17 2.89 13.23
N MET A 17 -12.89 2.58 13.13
CA MET A 17 -11.99 2.39 14.26
C MET A 17 -11.30 3.72 14.65
N PRO A 18 -11.39 4.18 15.92
CA PRO A 18 -10.70 5.38 16.39
C PRO A 18 -9.25 5.07 16.77
N VAL A 19 -8.41 4.79 15.76
CA VAL A 19 -7.08 4.18 15.95
C VAL A 19 -5.94 4.94 15.28
N ALA A 20 -6.15 6.20 14.89
CA ALA A 20 -5.12 7.01 14.23
C ALA A 20 -3.76 7.03 14.99
N PRO A 21 -3.69 7.20 16.33
CA PRO A 21 -2.41 7.14 17.05
C PRO A 21 -1.73 5.76 16.98
N MET A 22 -2.52 4.68 16.97
CA MET A 22 -2.01 3.31 16.83
C MET A 22 -1.45 3.08 15.42
N ILE A 23 -2.11 3.62 14.40
CA ILE A 23 -1.63 3.57 13.01
C ILE A 23 -0.34 4.36 12.85
N ARG A 24 -0.24 5.57 13.42
CA ARG A 24 1.02 6.32 13.41
C ARG A 24 2.16 5.57 14.08
N ASN A 25 1.88 4.95 15.23
CA ASN A 25 2.85 4.09 15.91
C ASN A 25 3.25 2.88 15.05
N PHE A 26 2.31 2.23 14.38
CA PHE A 26 2.60 1.15 13.44
C PHE A 26 3.53 1.62 12.31
N ILE A 27 3.21 2.74 11.66
CA ILE A 27 4.00 3.29 10.55
C ILE A 27 5.42 3.66 11.01
N SER A 28 5.57 4.30 12.17
CA SER A 28 6.90 4.63 12.74
C SER A 28 7.77 3.41 13.03
N ASN A 29 7.16 2.28 13.39
CA ASN A 29 7.89 1.06 13.74
C ASN A 29 8.04 0.11 12.56
N PHE A 30 7.37 0.38 11.43
CA PHE A 30 7.51 -0.43 10.23
C PHE A 30 8.86 -0.13 9.58
N ARG A 31 9.70 -1.16 9.44
CA ARG A 31 11.03 -1.02 8.81
C ARG A 31 10.85 -0.88 7.31
N ASN A 32 10.91 0.35 6.83
CA ASN A 32 10.96 0.68 5.41
C ASN A 32 12.42 0.90 4.95
N HIS A 33 12.68 0.74 3.66
CA HIS A 33 13.93 1.16 3.04
C HIS A 33 13.78 2.60 2.57
N ASP A 34 13.94 3.55 3.50
CA ASP A 34 13.64 4.96 3.28
C ASP A 34 14.52 5.62 2.21
N ASP A 35 15.69 5.07 1.90
CA ASP A 35 16.57 5.48 0.80
C ASP A 35 16.02 5.09 -0.59
N VAL A 36 15.12 4.12 -0.65
CA VAL A 36 14.53 3.62 -1.89
C VAL A 36 13.06 4.04 -2.02
N ALA A 37 12.30 4.04 -0.93
CA ALA A 37 10.86 4.23 -0.92
C ALA A 37 10.46 5.52 -0.20
N LEU A 38 10.80 6.67 -0.80
CA LEU A 38 10.48 8.00 -0.26
C LEU A 38 8.98 8.18 0.05
N ILE A 39 8.11 7.64 -0.81
CA ILE A 39 6.65 7.75 -0.71
C ILE A 39 6.04 7.09 0.53
N THR A 40 6.76 6.16 1.16
CA THR A 40 6.31 5.43 2.36
C THR A 40 7.18 5.73 3.57
N GLN A 41 7.99 6.80 3.51
CA GLN A 41 8.72 7.28 4.69
C GLN A 41 7.75 7.58 5.83
N ALA A 42 8.11 7.13 7.02
CA ALA A 42 7.20 7.19 8.16
C ALA A 42 6.83 8.63 8.55
N GLU A 43 7.79 9.56 8.50
CA GLU A 43 7.59 10.94 8.93
C GLU A 43 6.53 11.68 8.09
N PRO A 44 6.63 11.77 6.75
CA PRO A 44 5.62 12.44 5.92
C PRO A 44 4.21 11.85 6.10
N VAL A 45 4.09 10.53 6.16
CA VAL A 45 2.80 9.86 6.34
C VAL A 45 2.22 10.15 7.72
N ASN A 46 3.04 10.12 8.78
CA ASN A 46 2.61 10.45 10.13
C ASN A 46 2.20 11.91 10.28
N ALA A 47 2.94 12.84 9.66
CA ALA A 47 2.58 14.25 9.65
C ALA A 47 1.21 14.47 8.97
N TYR A 48 0.98 13.79 7.84
CA TYR A 48 -0.31 13.82 7.15
C TYR A 48 -1.45 13.30 8.03
N ILE A 49 -1.23 12.18 8.73
CA ILE A 49 -2.23 11.58 9.63
C ILE A 49 -2.51 12.50 10.82
N GLN A 50 -1.46 12.99 11.48
CA GLN A 50 -1.59 13.83 12.68
C GLN A 50 -2.36 15.12 12.40
N ALA A 51 -2.18 15.73 11.23
CA ALA A 51 -2.88 16.95 10.86
C ALA A 51 -4.40 16.77 10.70
N ARG A 52 -4.89 15.53 10.61
CA ARG A 52 -6.29 15.18 10.30
C ARG A 52 -6.89 14.14 11.26
N GLU A 53 -6.17 13.73 12.30
CA GLU A 53 -6.61 12.66 13.19
C GLU A 53 -7.79 13.07 14.08
N SER A 54 -8.07 14.37 14.18
CA SER A 54 -9.24 14.92 14.88
C SER A 54 -10.50 15.04 14.02
N ASP A 55 -10.40 14.88 12.69
CA ASP A 55 -11.50 15.05 11.74
C ASP A 55 -11.52 13.98 10.62
N GLU A 56 -10.93 14.25 9.46
CA GLU A 56 -11.00 13.45 8.23
C GLU A 56 -10.45 12.03 8.43
N LEU A 57 -9.49 11.88 9.34
CA LEU A 57 -8.84 10.61 9.68
C LEU A 57 -9.11 10.18 11.12
N ALA A 58 -10.20 10.65 11.74
CA ALA A 58 -10.59 10.25 13.08
C ALA A 58 -11.00 8.77 13.17
N LEU A 59 -11.64 8.25 12.12
CA LEU A 59 -12.15 6.88 12.06
C LEU A 59 -11.57 6.14 10.86
N TRP A 60 -10.99 4.98 11.10
CA TRP A 60 -10.30 4.17 10.09
C TRP A 60 -11.02 2.88 9.80
N ASP A 61 -10.96 2.46 8.55
CA ASP A 61 -11.18 1.07 8.18
C ASP A 61 -9.81 0.37 8.16
N ILE A 62 -9.75 -0.88 8.64
CA ILE A 62 -8.53 -1.70 8.65
C ILE A 62 -8.86 -3.03 8.00
N CYS A 63 -8.10 -3.44 6.99
CA CYS A 63 -8.29 -4.70 6.32
C CYS A 63 -7.01 -5.55 6.38
N LEU A 64 -7.08 -6.69 7.08
CA LEU A 64 -6.10 -7.76 6.97
C LEU A 64 -6.53 -8.69 5.83
N TYR A 65 -5.89 -8.54 4.67
CA TYR A 65 -6.25 -9.29 3.48
C TYR A 65 -5.89 -10.76 3.63
N SER A 66 -6.88 -11.60 3.35
CA SER A 66 -6.84 -13.05 3.33
C SER A 66 -7.68 -13.55 2.14
N PRO A 67 -7.33 -13.18 0.89
CA PRO A 67 -8.11 -13.59 -0.26
C PRO A 67 -8.12 -15.11 -0.39
N ARG A 68 -9.18 -15.66 -0.99
CA ARG A 68 -9.25 -17.10 -1.27
C ARG A 68 -8.16 -17.47 -2.27
N SER A 69 -7.51 -18.59 -1.98
CA SER A 69 -6.59 -19.28 -2.88
C SER A 69 -6.99 -20.76 -2.87
N GLU A 70 -6.69 -21.49 -3.92
CA GLU A 70 -6.92 -22.94 -3.97
C GLU A 70 -6.00 -23.68 -2.98
N ASN A 71 -4.76 -23.22 -2.85
CA ASN A 71 -3.77 -23.75 -1.92
C ASN A 71 -3.05 -22.61 -1.17
N PRO A 72 -3.70 -21.92 -0.21
CA PRO A 72 -3.07 -20.83 0.53
C PRO A 72 -2.12 -21.38 1.59
N SER A 73 -0.89 -20.84 1.65
CA SER A 73 -0.17 -20.85 2.91
C SER A 73 -0.90 -19.94 3.89
N THR A 74 -0.74 -20.20 5.19
CA THR A 74 -1.33 -19.35 6.24
C THR A 74 -0.30 -19.04 7.30
N ILE A 75 -0.49 -17.91 7.99
CA ILE A 75 0.30 -17.52 9.15
C ILE A 75 -0.65 -17.06 10.24
N SER A 76 -0.31 -17.30 11.51
CA SER A 76 -1.14 -16.90 12.65
C SER A 76 -0.63 -15.61 13.29
N PHE A 77 -1.53 -14.66 13.49
CA PHE A 77 -1.36 -13.45 14.29
C PHE A 77 -2.37 -13.45 15.43
N GLY A 78 -1.98 -14.05 16.56
CA GLY A 78 -2.90 -14.28 17.68
C GLY A 78 -4.09 -15.14 17.24
N GLN A 79 -5.29 -14.59 17.29
CA GLN A 79 -6.53 -15.28 16.88
C GLN A 79 -6.83 -15.24 15.37
N PHE A 80 -6.04 -14.49 14.58
CA PHE A 80 -6.27 -14.32 13.15
C PHE A 80 -5.30 -15.18 12.35
N THR A 81 -5.82 -15.87 11.32
CA THR A 81 -5.01 -16.71 10.43
C THR A 81 -5.30 -16.32 8.98
N PRO A 82 -4.68 -15.25 8.46
CA PRO A 82 -4.83 -14.87 7.05
C PRO A 82 -4.11 -15.83 6.10
N ASN A 83 -4.68 -15.98 4.91
CA ASN A 83 -4.03 -16.57 3.75
C ASN A 83 -2.91 -15.64 3.24
N THR A 84 -1.77 -16.23 2.90
CA THR A 84 -0.70 -15.50 2.21
C THR A 84 -1.10 -15.18 0.77
N GLN A 85 -0.58 -14.07 0.26
CA GLN A 85 -0.80 -13.59 -1.09
C GLN A 85 0.47 -13.81 -1.91
N SER A 86 0.37 -14.65 -2.95
CA SER A 86 1.50 -14.84 -3.85
C SER A 86 1.78 -13.55 -4.65
N ARG A 87 3.03 -13.09 -4.61
CA ARG A 87 3.53 -11.96 -5.40
C ARG A 87 4.87 -12.30 -6.02
N SER A 88 5.02 -12.01 -7.30
CA SER A 88 6.33 -12.02 -7.95
C SER A 88 7.03 -10.69 -7.68
N SER A 89 8.31 -10.75 -7.36
CA SER A 89 9.13 -9.56 -7.12
C SER A 89 10.38 -9.56 -7.99
N LEU A 90 11.00 -8.39 -8.09
CA LEU A 90 12.38 -8.26 -8.53
C LEU A 90 13.25 -7.97 -7.31
N TRP A 91 14.33 -8.73 -7.19
CA TRP A 91 15.37 -8.47 -6.20
C TRP A 91 16.24 -7.35 -6.73
N LYS A 92 16.40 -6.30 -5.94
CA LYS A 92 17.17 -5.13 -6.32
C LYS A 92 18.19 -4.82 -5.24
N ARG A 93 19.21 -4.06 -5.63
CA ARG A 93 20.22 -3.55 -4.71
C ARG A 93 20.13 -2.04 -4.74
N SER A 94 20.01 -1.44 -3.56
CA SER A 94 20.12 0.01 -3.37
C SER A 94 21.55 0.47 -3.64
N GLN A 95 21.73 1.79 -3.76
CA GLN A 95 23.05 2.38 -3.98
C GLN A 95 23.98 2.20 -2.76
N SER A 96 23.43 2.11 -1.55
CA SER A 96 24.18 1.79 -0.33
C SER A 96 24.63 0.32 -0.27
N GLY A 97 24.25 -0.49 -1.27
CA GLY A 97 24.58 -1.90 -1.38
C GLY A 97 23.61 -2.82 -0.65
N LEU A 98 22.55 -2.29 -0.04
CA LEU A 98 21.50 -3.08 0.63
C LEU A 98 20.57 -3.72 -0.39
N GLU A 99 20.32 -5.01 -0.26
CA GLU A 99 19.33 -5.71 -1.08
C GLU A 99 17.91 -5.41 -0.57
N TYR A 100 16.98 -5.23 -1.50
CA TYR A 100 15.58 -4.98 -1.20
C TYR A 100 14.65 -5.66 -2.22
N ILE A 101 13.41 -5.89 -1.79
CA ILE A 101 12.38 -6.54 -2.60
C ILE A 101 11.49 -5.47 -3.24
N ALA A 102 11.52 -5.37 -4.57
CA ALA A 102 10.60 -4.53 -5.31
C ALA A 102 9.34 -5.33 -5.68
N VAL A 103 8.34 -5.31 -4.78
CA VAL A 103 7.04 -5.95 -5.04
C VAL A 103 6.34 -5.23 -6.19
N SER A 104 5.97 -5.98 -7.23
CA SER A 104 5.36 -5.44 -8.46
C SER A 104 6.24 -4.44 -9.24
N GLY A 105 7.57 -4.59 -9.19
CA GLY A 105 8.50 -3.80 -10.00
C GLY A 105 8.59 -2.33 -9.56
N LYS A 106 8.55 -1.38 -10.51
CA LYS A 106 8.69 0.07 -10.22
C LYS A 106 7.51 0.65 -9.44
N ALA A 107 6.35 -0.01 -9.44
CA ALA A 107 5.15 0.52 -8.81
C ALA A 107 5.21 0.43 -7.28
N LEU A 108 6.02 -0.47 -6.71
CA LEU A 108 6.10 -0.74 -5.26
C LEU A 108 4.72 -0.98 -4.63
N ARG A 109 3.77 -1.53 -5.40
CA ARG A 109 2.39 -1.76 -4.98
C ARG A 109 2.21 -3.19 -4.51
N VAL A 110 1.64 -3.30 -3.30
CA VAL A 110 1.24 -4.57 -2.68
C VAL A 110 -0.26 -4.83 -2.84
N GLY A 111 -1.03 -3.73 -2.93
CA GLY A 111 -2.48 -3.72 -3.17
C GLY A 111 -2.84 -4.13 -4.61
N GLY A 112 -3.83 -5.00 -4.73
CA GLY A 112 -4.45 -5.41 -5.99
C GLY A 112 -5.69 -4.59 -6.33
N ARG A 113 -6.18 -4.72 -7.57
CA ARG A 113 -7.36 -3.99 -8.05
C ARG A 113 -8.57 -4.25 -7.16
N GLY A 114 -9.29 -3.19 -6.83
CA GLY A 114 -10.54 -3.27 -6.07
C GLY A 114 -10.36 -3.52 -4.57
N GLN A 115 -9.13 -3.79 -4.10
CA GLN A 115 -8.88 -3.98 -2.68
C GLN A 115 -9.24 -2.75 -1.87
N ALA A 116 -8.96 -1.56 -2.41
CA ALA A 116 -9.32 -0.32 -1.77
C ALA A 116 -10.83 -0.27 -1.41
N MET A 117 -11.73 -0.99 -2.13
CA MET A 117 -13.18 -1.00 -1.87
C MET A 117 -13.57 -1.56 -0.49
N ALA A 118 -12.64 -2.19 0.22
CA ALA A 118 -12.84 -2.59 1.61
C ALA A 118 -13.28 -1.40 2.47
N GLY A 119 -14.29 -1.59 3.31
CA GLY A 119 -14.85 -0.55 4.19
C GLY A 119 -15.76 0.48 3.52
N MET A 120 -15.73 0.62 2.19
CA MET A 120 -16.62 1.56 1.49
C MET A 120 -18.09 1.17 1.61
N GLY A 121 -18.95 2.17 1.86
CA GLY A 121 -20.41 2.02 1.79
C GLY A 121 -20.89 1.74 0.36
N ASN A 122 -22.10 1.20 0.22
CA ASN A 122 -22.68 0.90 -1.10
C ASN A 122 -22.83 2.18 -1.93
N ASP A 123 -23.34 3.26 -1.33
CA ASP A 123 -23.49 4.54 -2.00
C ASP A 123 -22.16 5.09 -2.52
N ASP A 124 -21.07 4.95 -1.74
CA ASP A 124 -19.73 5.40 -2.15
C ASP A 124 -19.22 4.59 -3.35
N LYS A 125 -19.44 3.27 -3.34
CA LYS A 125 -19.10 2.37 -4.45
C LYS A 125 -19.91 2.69 -5.70
N GLU A 126 -21.20 2.96 -5.55
CA GLU A 126 -22.08 3.33 -6.67
C GLU A 126 -21.69 4.69 -7.26
N ARG A 127 -21.39 5.69 -6.43
CA ARG A 127 -20.87 6.99 -6.91
C ARG A 127 -19.55 6.83 -7.67
N ALA A 128 -18.63 5.99 -7.16
CA ALA A 128 -17.39 5.71 -7.87
C ALA A 128 -17.60 5.02 -9.22
N LYS A 129 -18.54 4.07 -9.30
CA LYS A 129 -18.91 3.39 -10.56
C LYS A 129 -19.56 4.36 -11.55
N ASN A 130 -20.51 5.17 -11.09
CA ASN A 130 -21.27 6.07 -11.97
C ASN A 130 -20.42 7.22 -12.54
N THR A 131 -19.37 7.63 -11.82
CA THR A 131 -18.44 8.69 -12.27
C THR A 131 -17.28 8.16 -13.10
N TRP A 132 -17.06 6.84 -13.13
CA TRP A 132 -16.04 6.22 -13.97
C TRP A 132 -16.63 5.79 -15.31
N THR A 133 -16.38 6.58 -16.35
CA THR A 133 -17.00 6.41 -17.67
C THR A 133 -16.23 5.50 -18.63
N LYS A 134 -15.11 4.92 -18.19
CA LYS A 134 -14.26 4.08 -19.04
C LYS A 134 -14.66 2.62 -18.92
N GLU A 135 -14.59 1.89 -20.03
CA GLU A 135 -14.72 0.42 -20.11
C GLU A 135 -13.47 -0.29 -19.57
N SER A 136 -13.07 0.05 -18.35
CA SER A 136 -11.91 -0.54 -17.67
C SER A 136 -12.17 -0.57 -16.17
N ASP A 137 -11.40 -1.37 -15.45
CA ASP A 137 -11.49 -1.41 -13.99
C ASP A 137 -11.26 -0.02 -13.38
N ILE A 138 -12.01 0.29 -12.32
CA ILE A 138 -11.89 1.56 -11.60
C ILE A 138 -10.55 1.57 -10.85
N PRO A 139 -9.67 2.56 -11.09
CA PRO A 139 -8.39 2.64 -10.41
C PRO A 139 -8.55 3.09 -8.96
N ASP A 140 -7.60 2.70 -8.09
CA ASP A 140 -7.67 2.98 -6.66
C ASP A 140 -7.78 4.47 -6.33
N TYR A 141 -7.09 5.34 -7.08
CA TYR A 141 -7.19 6.79 -6.88
C TYR A 141 -8.62 7.28 -7.10
N HIS A 142 -9.33 6.74 -8.09
CA HIS A 142 -10.71 7.14 -8.40
C HIS A 142 -11.64 6.66 -7.29
N LEU A 143 -11.42 5.43 -6.81
CA LEU A 143 -12.13 4.94 -5.64
C LEU A 143 -11.86 5.83 -4.40
N ASN A 144 -10.61 6.30 -4.19
CA ASN A 144 -10.22 7.13 -3.04
C ASN A 144 -11.01 8.45 -2.99
N LEU A 145 -11.30 9.05 -4.16
CA LEU A 145 -12.08 10.29 -4.25
C LEU A 145 -13.48 10.17 -3.62
N HIS A 146 -14.02 8.96 -3.57
CA HIS A 146 -15.36 8.69 -3.05
C HIS A 146 -15.36 8.05 -1.65
N ARG A 147 -14.19 7.77 -1.09
CA ARG A 147 -14.05 7.24 0.27
C ARG A 147 -14.35 8.33 1.29
N THR A 148 -15.06 7.94 2.35
CA THR A 148 -15.38 8.80 3.49
C THR A 148 -14.42 8.60 4.66
N ARG A 149 -13.71 7.47 4.71
CA ARG A 149 -12.74 7.13 5.75
C ARG A 149 -11.46 6.58 5.13
N PRO A 150 -10.30 6.78 5.78
CA PRO A 150 -9.07 6.12 5.39
C PRO A 150 -9.11 4.60 5.62
N LEU A 151 -8.40 3.88 4.77
CA LEU A 151 -8.24 2.43 4.87
C LEU A 151 -6.76 2.08 5.04
N LEU A 152 -6.43 1.37 6.12
CA LEU A 152 -5.15 0.67 6.27
C LEU A 152 -5.28 -0.76 5.72
N MET A 153 -4.47 -1.07 4.72
CA MET A 153 -4.40 -2.37 4.06
C MET A 153 -3.19 -3.13 4.61
N LEU A 154 -3.41 -4.31 5.19
CA LEU A 154 -2.37 -5.19 5.71
C LEU A 154 -2.32 -6.46 4.87
N HIS A 155 -1.11 -6.81 4.41
CA HIS A 155 -0.85 -7.96 3.55
C HIS A 155 0.18 -8.88 4.18
N VAL A 156 -0.02 -10.16 3.97
CA VAL A 156 1.01 -11.20 4.15
C VAL A 156 1.31 -11.74 2.77
N LEU A 157 2.56 -11.67 2.37
CA LEU A 157 3.01 -11.97 1.01
C LEU A 157 3.94 -13.17 1.02
N ASP A 158 3.70 -14.11 0.11
CA ASP A 158 4.71 -15.08 -0.28
C ASP A 158 5.39 -14.55 -1.53
N ILE A 159 6.67 -14.22 -1.40
CA ILE A 159 7.45 -13.56 -2.43
C ILE A 159 8.19 -14.59 -3.27
N TRP A 160 7.90 -14.56 -4.57
CA TRP A 160 8.50 -15.42 -5.57
C TRP A 160 9.55 -14.65 -6.38
N ASP A 161 10.66 -15.33 -6.67
CA ASP A 161 11.71 -14.80 -7.55
C ASP A 161 11.30 -15.02 -9.00
N LYS A 162 10.84 -13.95 -9.66
CA LYS A 162 10.31 -14.03 -11.02
C LYS A 162 11.33 -14.53 -12.04
N GLU A 163 12.62 -14.32 -11.79
CA GLU A 163 13.68 -14.69 -12.73
C GLU A 163 14.07 -16.16 -12.57
N LYS A 164 14.07 -16.66 -11.34
CA LYS A 164 14.53 -18.02 -11.01
C LYS A 164 13.40 -19.06 -10.95
N ASP A 165 12.17 -18.63 -10.67
CA ASP A 165 11.03 -19.54 -10.49
C ASP A 165 9.75 -18.96 -11.10
N LYS A 166 9.63 -19.12 -12.41
CA LYS A 166 8.48 -18.62 -13.18
C LYS A 166 7.21 -19.44 -12.93
N GLU A 167 7.36 -20.75 -12.79
CA GLU A 167 6.26 -21.71 -12.66
C GLU A 167 5.85 -21.96 -11.19
N LYS A 168 6.58 -21.36 -10.23
CA LYS A 168 6.31 -21.48 -8.79
C LYS A 168 6.39 -22.92 -8.28
N GLU A 169 7.35 -23.67 -8.78
CA GLU A 169 7.53 -25.09 -8.44
C GLU A 169 8.28 -25.30 -7.12
N ASN A 170 9.05 -24.30 -6.64
CA ASN A 170 9.76 -24.35 -5.37
C ASN A 170 8.98 -23.66 -4.26
N PRO A 171 9.43 -23.69 -2.99
CA PRO A 171 8.86 -22.79 -1.98
C PRO A 171 9.11 -21.31 -2.32
N PRO A 172 8.27 -20.38 -1.81
CA PRO A 172 8.53 -18.95 -1.93
C PRO A 172 9.94 -18.61 -1.43
N LYS A 173 10.64 -17.72 -2.14
CA LYS A 173 11.99 -17.30 -1.75
C LYS A 173 11.97 -16.56 -0.41
N GLU A 174 10.96 -15.73 -0.19
CA GLU A 174 10.68 -15.13 1.12
C GLU A 174 9.21 -15.36 1.46
N PRO A 175 8.91 -16.32 2.35
CA PRO A 175 7.54 -16.59 2.78
C PRO A 175 7.09 -15.58 3.85
N SER A 176 5.78 -15.33 3.92
CA SER A 176 5.14 -14.57 5.01
C SER A 176 5.68 -13.14 5.25
N VAL A 177 6.10 -12.45 4.19
CA VAL A 177 6.53 -11.04 4.26
C VAL A 177 5.33 -10.15 4.54
N VAL A 178 5.39 -9.34 5.59
CA VAL A 178 4.34 -8.36 5.90
C VAL A 178 4.53 -7.10 5.06
N ALA A 179 3.44 -6.60 4.50
CA ALA A 179 3.43 -5.32 3.81
C ALA A 179 2.15 -4.53 4.10
N TRP A 180 2.18 -3.23 3.86
CA TRP A 180 1.04 -2.36 4.08
C TRP A 180 0.81 -1.40 2.91
N GLY A 181 -0.41 -0.89 2.82
CA GLY A 181 -0.79 0.23 1.98
C GLY A 181 -1.84 1.09 2.68
N ILE A 182 -1.94 2.36 2.30
CA ILE A 182 -2.97 3.26 2.83
C ILE A 182 -3.75 3.87 1.66
N ALA A 183 -5.07 3.85 1.77
CA ALA A 183 -5.97 4.59 0.92
C ALA A 183 -6.55 5.76 1.72
N PHE A 184 -6.03 6.96 1.49
CA PHE A 184 -6.58 8.18 2.08
C PHE A 184 -7.82 8.66 1.30
N PRO A 185 -8.84 9.20 1.98
CA PRO A 185 -9.93 9.89 1.32
C PRO A 185 -9.44 11.24 0.77
N ASN A 186 -10.31 11.93 0.03
CA ASN A 186 -10.06 13.34 -0.28
C ASN A 186 -9.98 14.17 1.01
N SER A 187 -9.06 15.12 1.02
CA SER A 187 -8.78 16.01 2.15
C SER A 187 -9.11 17.44 1.76
N GLY A 188 -9.92 18.10 2.58
CA GLY A 188 -10.13 19.55 2.56
C GLY A 188 -9.00 20.32 3.24
N VAL A 189 -8.20 19.66 4.09
CA VAL A 189 -7.00 20.25 4.68
C VAL A 189 -5.91 20.43 3.62
N LYS A 190 -5.37 21.65 3.50
CA LYS A 190 -4.29 21.98 2.55
C LYS A 190 -3.09 21.05 2.77
N ALA A 191 -2.59 20.47 1.68
CA ALA A 191 -1.37 19.66 1.73
C ALA A 191 -0.17 20.56 2.04
N HIS A 192 0.71 20.09 2.92
CA HIS A 192 2.03 20.70 3.14
C HIS A 192 3.03 20.04 2.20
N GLU A 193 3.88 20.86 1.57
CA GLU A 193 4.98 20.35 0.76
C GLU A 193 6.02 19.70 1.66
N VAL A 194 6.54 18.55 1.20
CA VAL A 194 7.62 17.82 1.87
C VAL A 194 8.83 17.87 0.94
N THR A 195 9.94 18.43 1.41
CA THR A 195 11.18 18.50 0.65
C THR A 195 12.01 17.25 0.91
N TYR A 196 12.31 16.49 -0.15
CA TYR A 196 13.24 15.38 -0.09
C TYR A 196 14.61 15.83 -0.61
N VAL A 197 15.66 15.57 0.17
CA VAL A 197 17.05 15.72 -0.30
C VAL A 197 17.50 14.36 -0.80
N VAL A 198 17.71 14.25 -2.12
CA VAL A 198 18.14 13.03 -2.79
C VAL A 198 19.45 13.27 -3.50
N ASN A 199 20.23 12.21 -3.74
CA ASN A 199 21.42 12.33 -4.57
C ASN A 199 21.03 12.38 -6.07
N THR A 200 21.93 12.90 -6.91
CA THR A 200 21.69 13.08 -8.36
C THR A 200 21.47 11.77 -9.10
N THR A 201 22.06 10.66 -8.63
CA THR A 201 21.86 9.32 -9.19
C THR A 201 20.44 8.81 -8.95
N TRP A 202 19.92 8.96 -7.72
CA TRP A 202 18.55 8.60 -7.36
C TRP A 202 17.54 9.39 -8.18
N TRP A 203 17.81 10.68 -8.41
CA TRP A 203 17.00 11.54 -9.27
C TRP A 203 16.95 11.00 -10.71
N ALA A 204 18.12 10.70 -11.29
CA ALA A 204 18.22 10.16 -12.64
C ALA A 204 17.50 8.82 -12.83
N GLU A 205 17.51 7.96 -11.82
CA GLU A 205 16.86 6.64 -11.86
C GLU A 205 15.33 6.71 -11.77
N ASN A 206 14.79 7.67 -11.00
CA ASN A 206 13.36 7.83 -10.75
C ASN A 206 12.67 8.79 -11.72
N TYR A 207 13.35 9.85 -12.15
CA TYR A 207 12.80 10.93 -12.99
C TYR A 207 13.49 11.07 -14.35
N GLY A 208 14.57 10.31 -14.62
CA GLY A 208 15.40 10.45 -15.82
C GLY A 208 16.51 11.50 -15.64
N LYS A 209 17.52 11.46 -16.52
CA LYS A 209 18.51 12.54 -16.59
C LYS A 209 17.82 13.78 -17.15
N GLN A 210 18.05 14.96 -16.55
CA GLN A 210 17.84 16.20 -17.30
C GLN A 210 18.81 16.16 -18.47
N GLU A 211 18.29 16.14 -19.69
CA GLU A 211 19.07 16.58 -20.84
C GLU A 211 19.32 18.07 -20.58
N ASP A 212 20.58 18.43 -20.37
CA ASP A 212 20.97 19.83 -20.42
C ASP A 212 20.65 20.30 -21.85
N ASP A 213 19.52 20.98 -22.03
CA ASP A 213 19.30 21.86 -23.19
C ASP A 213 20.33 23.00 -23.07
N THR A 214 21.57 22.70 -23.45
CA THR A 214 22.50 23.73 -23.91
C THR A 214 21.97 24.18 -25.26
N ASP A 215 21.08 25.17 -25.24
CA ASP A 215 20.95 26.14 -26.33
C ASP A 215 22.32 26.81 -26.49
N GLU A 216 23.16 26.28 -27.37
CA GLU A 216 24.29 27.01 -27.94
C GLU A 216 23.79 27.81 -29.16
N ASP A 217 23.89 29.13 -29.04
CA ASP A 217 23.61 30.16 -30.07
C ASP A 217 24.29 29.89 -31.44
#